data_AF-A0A7S0AW72-F1
#
_entry.id   AF-A0A7S0AW72-F1
#
_cell.length_a   1.000
_cell.length_b   1.000
_cell.length_c   1.000
_cell.angle_alpha   90.00
_cell.angle_beta   90.00
_cell.angle_gamma   90.00
#
_symmetry.space_group_name_H-M   'P 1'
#
loop_
_entity.id
_entity.type
_entity.pdbx_description
1 polymer ?
#
loop_
_entity_poly.entity_id
_entity_poly.type
_entity_poly.pdbx_seq_one_letter_code
_entity_poly.pdbx_strand_id
1 'polypeptide(L)'
;AQVLVPRPPSDLELTCSTGKTSTSPEAAQQCADACSVAKCCVASIETCRVVNPSMCLSWEVHCEPVWGDAEYEEVAIPAAPADLESRCAGASFSDKAKFGQCSDACRPARCCDEDISVCKVTNPELCLSYETHCGVVWGDSYEESTIPEAPADLEQKCAGAMLSADRRKACVDACRPASCCDNDINACKVTNPFQCEPYEVHCAQVWGDAYQEVTIPSAPDELVEFCQPSVTGKDYEKCSDLCYQARCCSEDIEACRVINPSTCEQYESHCATFWGDSVTIPYPPAGLNELCSVDSVLEADGHDKCQSLCDDARCCYDPVNKCRVLNPDVCSQYDACSVLHSQPSEAAIASKETYSGGIEVPTAPPGLSDLCSAKSLSNVHGYTDCEDWCNKARCCLEDSFECTVLNEEVCSDYEEPCTNLFEFKTKGSIQPKISKSGDAVDIMDLAEQVVEACSS
;
A
#
# COMPACT_ATOMS: atom_id res chain seq x y z
N ALA A 1 0.32 -4.93 -10.29
CA ALA A 1 0.59 -4.57 -8.88
C ALA A 1 2.07 -4.26 -8.71
N GLN A 2 2.45 -3.20 -7.98
CA GLN A 2 3.84 -2.98 -7.59
C GLN A 2 4.20 -4.02 -6.52
N VAL A 3 5.21 -4.86 -6.78
CA VAL A 3 5.70 -5.83 -5.80
C VAL A 3 6.60 -5.08 -4.83
N LEU A 4 6.15 -4.88 -3.59
CA LEU A 4 6.96 -4.28 -2.52
C LEU A 4 7.78 -5.36 -1.83
N VAL A 5 9.09 -5.13 -1.68
CA VAL A 5 9.98 -6.04 -0.97
C VAL A 5 10.09 -5.59 0.48
N PRO A 6 9.74 -6.44 1.48
CA PRO A 6 9.84 -6.04 2.88
C PRO A 6 11.31 -5.91 3.31
N ARG A 7 11.54 -5.21 4.42
CA ARG A 7 12.89 -5.11 5.00
C ARG A 7 13.35 -6.49 5.52
N PRO A 8 14.64 -6.85 5.36
CA PRO A 8 15.19 -8.06 5.98
C PRO A 8 14.92 -8.10 7.49
N PRO A 9 14.58 -9.27 8.05
CA PRO A 9 14.53 -9.42 9.49
C PRO A 9 15.95 -9.26 10.08
N SER A 10 16.03 -8.72 11.30
CA SER A 10 17.31 -8.34 11.93
C SER A 10 18.23 -9.53 12.24
N ASP A 11 17.67 -10.76 12.27
CA ASP A 11 18.40 -12.00 12.47
C ASP A 11 18.80 -12.69 11.15
N LEU A 12 18.47 -12.12 9.99
CA LEU A 12 18.76 -12.74 8.68
C LEU A 12 20.26 -13.04 8.52
N GLU A 13 21.14 -12.13 8.95
CA GLU A 13 22.59 -12.35 8.90
C GLU A 13 23.02 -13.55 9.75
N LEU A 14 22.43 -13.70 10.95
CA LEU A 14 22.74 -14.81 11.85
C LEU A 14 22.20 -16.14 11.31
N THR A 15 21.02 -16.11 10.70
CA THR A 15 20.33 -17.25 10.08
C THR A 15 21.06 -17.72 8.82
N CYS A 16 21.54 -16.78 7.99
CA CYS A 16 22.17 -17.06 6.70
C CYS A 16 23.71 -17.04 6.71
N SER A 17 24.33 -16.89 7.89
CA SER A 17 25.78 -16.92 8.02
C SER A 17 26.39 -18.21 7.42
N THR A 18 27.32 -18.03 6.47
CA THR A 18 27.92 -19.08 5.61
C THR A 18 28.51 -20.27 6.37
N GLY A 19 28.96 -20.07 7.60
CA GLY A 19 29.48 -21.15 8.45
C GLY A 19 28.41 -22.13 8.95
N LYS A 20 27.16 -21.68 9.12
CA LYS A 20 26.04 -22.52 9.59
C LYS A 20 25.33 -23.24 8.45
N THR A 21 25.09 -22.54 7.34
CA THR A 21 24.37 -23.09 6.18
C THR A 21 25.15 -24.20 5.48
N SER A 22 26.49 -24.14 5.49
CA SER A 22 27.35 -25.19 4.92
C SER A 22 27.48 -26.45 5.78
N THR A 23 27.15 -26.38 7.08
CA THR A 23 27.38 -27.47 8.03
C THR A 23 26.09 -28.10 8.58
N SER A 24 24.93 -27.45 8.37
CA SER A 24 23.62 -27.94 8.81
C SER A 24 22.55 -27.77 7.72
N PRO A 25 21.94 -28.86 7.22
CA PRO A 25 20.82 -28.81 6.28
C PRO A 25 19.62 -28.02 6.83
N GLU A 26 19.39 -28.09 8.14
CA GLU A 26 18.30 -27.35 8.80
C GLU A 26 18.56 -25.85 8.79
N ALA A 27 19.81 -25.42 9.01
CA ALA A 27 20.18 -24.00 8.93
C ALA A 27 20.11 -23.47 7.48
N ALA A 28 20.48 -24.30 6.50
CA ALA A 28 20.33 -23.97 5.09
C ALA A 28 18.84 -23.77 4.71
N GLN A 29 17.95 -24.68 5.14
CA GLN A 29 16.52 -24.55 4.89
C GLN A 29 15.92 -23.32 5.58
N GLN A 30 16.28 -23.03 6.82
CA GLN A 30 15.82 -21.83 7.53
C GLN A 30 16.23 -20.54 6.84
N CYS A 31 17.46 -20.48 6.32
CA CYS A 31 17.91 -19.36 5.51
C CYS A 31 17.13 -19.27 4.18
N ALA A 32 16.89 -20.40 3.50
CA ALA A 32 16.12 -20.41 2.25
C ALA A 32 14.66 -19.94 2.43
N ASP A 33 14.01 -20.38 3.50
CA ASP A 33 12.65 -19.97 3.83
C ASP A 33 12.60 -18.45 4.11
N ALA A 34 13.57 -17.93 4.87
CA ALA A 34 13.68 -16.49 5.13
C ALA A 34 13.92 -15.69 3.84
N CYS A 35 14.80 -16.16 2.96
CA CYS A 35 15.16 -15.51 1.69
C CYS A 35 14.08 -15.62 0.61
N SER A 36 13.07 -16.49 0.78
CA SER A 36 11.99 -16.68 -0.21
C SER A 36 11.11 -15.43 -0.38
N VAL A 37 11.01 -14.59 0.65
CA VAL A 37 10.19 -13.37 0.67
C VAL A 37 10.73 -12.31 -0.29
N ALA A 38 12.05 -12.30 -0.54
CA ALA A 38 12.71 -11.38 -1.46
C ALA A 38 13.12 -12.05 -2.78
N LYS A 39 12.54 -13.21 -3.12
CA LYS A 39 12.92 -13.99 -4.31
C LYS A 39 12.75 -13.23 -5.63
N CYS A 40 11.88 -12.21 -5.67
CA CYS A 40 11.74 -11.32 -6.83
C CYS A 40 13.04 -10.55 -7.16
N CYS A 41 13.94 -10.36 -6.19
CA CYS A 41 15.18 -9.58 -6.35
C CYS A 41 16.22 -10.28 -7.25
N VAL A 42 16.10 -11.59 -7.44
CA VAL A 42 17.04 -12.41 -8.23
C VAL A 42 16.44 -12.93 -9.54
N ALA A 43 15.10 -13.00 -9.64
CA ALA A 43 14.40 -13.72 -10.69
C ALA A 43 14.40 -13.07 -12.10
N SER A 44 15.35 -12.17 -12.43
CA SER A 44 15.33 -11.36 -13.67
C SER A 44 14.01 -10.59 -13.90
N ILE A 45 13.22 -10.39 -12.84
CA ILE A 45 12.03 -9.54 -12.89
C ILE A 45 12.56 -8.10 -12.76
N GLU A 46 12.91 -7.49 -13.90
CA GLU A 46 13.47 -6.13 -13.96
C GLU A 46 12.64 -5.14 -13.13
N THR A 47 11.32 -5.32 -13.07
CA THR A 47 10.40 -4.49 -12.30
C THR A 47 10.65 -4.53 -10.78
N CYS A 48 10.99 -5.68 -10.18
CA CYS A 48 11.13 -5.75 -8.71
C CYS A 48 12.38 -5.01 -8.22
N ARG A 49 13.50 -5.22 -8.92
CA ARG A 49 14.80 -4.59 -8.57
C ARG A 49 14.83 -3.11 -8.90
N VAL A 50 14.14 -2.69 -9.97
CA VAL A 50 13.99 -1.27 -10.33
C VAL A 50 13.14 -0.52 -9.31
N VAL A 51 12.06 -1.13 -8.81
CA VAL A 51 11.15 -0.51 -7.84
C VAL A 51 11.72 -0.56 -6.41
N ASN A 52 12.51 -1.58 -6.05
CA ASN A 52 13.02 -1.79 -4.69
C ASN A 52 14.56 -1.96 -4.63
N PRO A 53 15.37 -1.04 -5.19
CA PRO A 53 16.81 -1.27 -5.34
C PRO A 53 17.54 -1.42 -4.00
N SER A 54 17.19 -0.59 -3.00
CA SER A 54 17.80 -0.63 -1.66
C SER A 54 17.41 -1.88 -0.88
N MET A 55 16.15 -2.30 -0.97
CA MET A 55 15.68 -3.51 -0.28
C MET A 55 16.30 -4.75 -0.91
N CYS A 56 16.32 -4.85 -2.24
CA CYS A 56 16.94 -5.98 -2.91
C CYS A 56 18.44 -6.12 -2.57
N LEU A 57 19.18 -5.02 -2.52
CA LEU A 57 20.58 -5.04 -2.07
C LEU A 57 20.71 -5.54 -0.62
N SER A 58 19.82 -5.14 0.28
CA SER A 58 19.88 -5.57 1.69
C SER A 58 19.62 -7.07 1.89
N TRP A 59 18.80 -7.68 1.02
CA TRP A 59 18.61 -9.13 1.03
C TRP A 59 19.74 -9.87 0.32
N GLU A 60 20.26 -9.34 -0.79
CA GLU A 60 21.32 -9.95 -1.60
C GLU A 60 22.58 -10.24 -0.80
N VAL A 61 22.99 -9.33 0.10
CA VAL A 61 24.16 -9.52 0.97
C VAL A 61 24.08 -10.79 1.83
N HIS A 62 22.88 -11.21 2.22
CA HIS A 62 22.69 -12.36 3.12
C HIS A 62 22.19 -13.61 2.39
N CYS A 63 21.44 -13.44 1.31
CA CYS A 63 20.77 -14.51 0.60
C CYS A 63 21.53 -14.99 -0.65
N GLU A 64 22.58 -14.28 -1.09
CA GLU A 64 23.44 -14.68 -2.22
C GLU A 64 23.90 -16.15 -2.13
N PRO A 65 24.33 -16.71 -0.98
CA PRO A 65 24.75 -18.11 -0.90
C PRO A 65 23.62 -19.11 -1.20
N VAL A 66 22.37 -18.75 -0.88
CA VAL A 66 21.20 -19.59 -1.18
C VAL A 66 20.71 -19.37 -2.61
N TRP A 67 20.83 -18.14 -3.11
CA TRP A 67 20.40 -17.76 -4.45
C TRP A 67 21.42 -18.14 -5.55
N GLY A 68 22.71 -18.27 -5.20
CA GLY A 68 23.82 -18.49 -6.13
C GLY A 68 24.23 -19.95 -6.32
N ASP A 69 23.92 -20.85 -5.37
CA ASP A 69 24.35 -22.26 -5.43
C ASP A 69 23.27 -23.23 -5.92
N ALA A 70 22.01 -22.80 -6.00
CA ALA A 70 21.00 -23.54 -6.73
C ALA A 70 21.11 -23.13 -8.21
N GLU A 71 21.60 -24.03 -9.07
CA GLU A 71 20.94 -24.18 -10.37
C GLU A 71 19.45 -24.11 -10.05
N TYR A 72 18.75 -23.08 -10.53
CA TYR A 72 17.34 -22.87 -10.24
C TYR A 72 16.64 -24.21 -10.46
N GLU A 73 16.36 -24.96 -9.39
CA GLU A 73 15.43 -26.07 -9.48
C GLU A 73 14.13 -25.35 -9.75
N GLU A 74 13.80 -25.27 -11.05
CA GLU A 74 12.50 -24.86 -11.56
C GLU A 74 11.50 -25.48 -10.60
N VAL A 75 10.63 -24.65 -10.01
CA VAL A 75 9.55 -25.16 -9.18
C VAL A 75 8.76 -26.09 -10.10
N ALA A 76 9.00 -27.39 -9.95
CA ALA A 76 8.55 -28.38 -10.90
C ALA A 76 7.09 -28.65 -10.61
N ILE A 77 6.22 -27.90 -11.28
CA ILE A 77 4.79 -28.16 -11.25
C ILE A 77 4.55 -29.41 -12.11
N PRO A 78 4.04 -30.51 -11.55
CA PRO A 78 3.73 -31.68 -12.36
C PRO A 78 2.59 -31.33 -13.31
N ALA A 79 2.59 -31.93 -14.51
CA ALA A 79 1.46 -31.79 -15.44
C ALA A 79 0.13 -32.11 -14.75
N ALA A 80 -0.90 -31.31 -15.03
CA ALA A 80 -2.23 -31.51 -14.48
C ALA A 80 -2.71 -32.95 -14.71
N PRO A 81 -3.29 -33.63 -13.69
CA PRO A 81 -3.89 -34.93 -13.86
C PRO A 81 -4.91 -34.91 -15.00
N ALA A 82 -4.92 -35.94 -15.86
CA ALA A 82 -5.86 -36.01 -16.98
C ALA A 82 -7.34 -36.04 -16.54
N ASP A 83 -7.60 -36.36 -15.28
CA ASP A 83 -8.92 -36.39 -14.66
C ASP A 83 -9.21 -35.17 -13.77
N LEU A 84 -8.36 -34.12 -13.78
CA LEU A 84 -8.50 -32.93 -12.95
C LEU A 84 -9.87 -32.24 -13.15
N GLU A 85 -10.31 -32.07 -14.39
CA GLU A 85 -11.64 -31.54 -14.73
C GLU A 85 -12.75 -32.35 -14.04
N SER A 86 -12.71 -33.68 -14.15
CA SER A 86 -13.72 -34.55 -13.57
C SER A 86 -13.71 -34.58 -12.03
N ARG A 87 -12.54 -34.40 -11.42
CA ARG A 87 -12.37 -34.32 -9.96
C ARG A 87 -12.89 -33.00 -9.40
N CYS A 88 -12.75 -31.92 -10.16
CA CYS A 88 -13.17 -30.59 -9.77
C CYS A 88 -14.59 -30.22 -10.23
N ALA A 89 -15.18 -30.97 -11.17
CA ALA A 89 -16.54 -30.77 -11.64
C ALA A 89 -17.58 -30.87 -10.50
N GLY A 90 -18.20 -29.73 -10.18
CA GLY A 90 -19.18 -29.61 -9.11
C GLY A 90 -18.59 -29.73 -7.70
N ALA A 91 -17.28 -29.53 -7.54
CA ALA A 91 -16.68 -29.29 -6.23
C ALA A 91 -17.26 -27.99 -5.67
N SER A 92 -17.67 -28.00 -4.40
CA SER A 92 -18.24 -26.83 -3.72
C SER A 92 -18.03 -26.98 -2.22
N PHE A 93 -18.05 -25.87 -1.47
CA PHE A 93 -17.98 -25.91 -0.01
C PHE A 93 -19.12 -26.73 0.63
N SER A 94 -20.25 -26.89 -0.06
CA SER A 94 -21.36 -27.75 0.35
C SER A 94 -21.10 -29.24 0.19
N ASP A 95 -20.30 -29.66 -0.79
CA ASP A 95 -19.92 -31.06 -1.00
C ASP A 95 -18.46 -31.27 -0.59
N LYS A 96 -18.25 -31.46 0.72
CA LYS A 96 -16.91 -31.63 1.32
C LYS A 96 -16.11 -32.77 0.70
N ALA A 97 -16.77 -33.83 0.23
CA ALA A 97 -16.10 -34.98 -0.35
C ALA A 97 -15.51 -34.62 -1.73
N LYS A 98 -16.30 -33.97 -2.59
CA LYS A 98 -15.82 -33.49 -3.89
C LYS A 98 -14.80 -32.36 -3.76
N PHE A 99 -15.04 -31.42 -2.85
CA PHE A 99 -14.10 -30.35 -2.57
C PHE A 99 -12.73 -30.88 -2.13
N GLY A 100 -12.71 -31.87 -1.24
CA GLY A 100 -11.46 -32.54 -0.82
C GLY A 100 -10.74 -33.22 -1.99
N GLN A 101 -11.46 -33.92 -2.87
CA GLN A 101 -10.87 -34.57 -4.04
C GLN A 101 -10.26 -33.57 -5.03
N CYS A 102 -10.94 -32.45 -5.29
CA CYS A 102 -10.41 -31.38 -6.12
C CYS A 102 -9.20 -30.71 -5.47
N SER A 103 -9.29 -30.38 -4.17
CA SER A 103 -8.23 -29.71 -3.42
C SER A 103 -6.94 -30.54 -3.40
N ASP A 104 -7.07 -31.86 -3.20
CA ASP A 104 -5.93 -32.78 -3.25
C ASP A 104 -5.31 -32.87 -4.65
N ALA A 105 -6.12 -32.83 -5.71
CA ALA A 105 -5.64 -32.84 -7.09
C ALA A 105 -4.95 -31.52 -7.48
N CYS A 106 -5.38 -30.38 -6.91
CA CYS A 106 -4.85 -29.04 -7.17
C CYS A 106 -3.65 -28.67 -6.30
N ARG A 107 -3.41 -29.39 -5.20
CA ARG A 107 -2.32 -29.12 -4.24
C ARG A 107 -0.93 -28.99 -4.87
N PRO A 108 -0.52 -29.79 -5.87
CA PRO A 108 0.81 -29.68 -6.48
C PRO A 108 1.07 -28.36 -7.21
N ALA A 109 0.02 -27.64 -7.60
CA ALA A 109 0.09 -26.38 -8.32
C ALA A 109 -0.38 -25.19 -7.46
N ARG A 110 -0.38 -25.32 -6.13
CA ARG A 110 -0.83 -24.24 -5.23
C ARG A 110 -0.07 -22.92 -5.40
N CYS A 111 1.19 -22.99 -5.82
CA CYS A 111 1.96 -21.77 -6.11
C CYS A 111 1.47 -21.01 -7.36
N CYS A 112 0.58 -21.60 -8.17
CA CYS A 112 -0.10 -20.92 -9.26
C CYS A 112 -1.30 -20.07 -8.77
N ASP A 113 -1.67 -20.14 -7.49
CA ASP A 113 -2.81 -19.40 -6.95
C ASP A 113 -2.37 -18.22 -6.09
N GLU A 114 -1.53 -18.51 -5.11
CA GLU A 114 -0.91 -17.50 -4.25
C GLU A 114 -0.14 -16.54 -5.17
N ASP A 115 -0.31 -15.21 -5.01
CA ASP A 115 0.30 -14.10 -5.79
C ASP A 115 1.86 -14.10 -5.84
N ILE A 116 2.47 -15.24 -5.56
CA ILE A 116 3.82 -15.66 -5.85
C ILE A 116 4.01 -15.69 -7.37
N SER A 117 4.21 -14.49 -7.93
CA SER A 117 4.53 -14.23 -9.34
C SER A 117 5.59 -15.16 -9.93
N VAL A 118 6.49 -15.72 -9.11
CA VAL A 118 7.53 -16.64 -9.53
C VAL A 118 6.98 -17.90 -10.22
N CYS A 119 5.92 -18.53 -9.71
CA CYS A 119 5.41 -19.79 -10.30
C CYS A 119 4.68 -19.57 -11.63
N LYS A 120 3.80 -18.56 -11.70
CA LYS A 120 3.11 -18.21 -12.96
C LYS A 120 4.07 -17.79 -14.05
N VAL A 121 5.12 -17.04 -13.69
CA VAL A 121 6.12 -16.56 -14.66
C VAL A 121 7.02 -17.70 -15.16
N THR A 122 7.40 -18.63 -14.29
CA THR A 122 8.30 -19.74 -14.66
C THR A 122 7.57 -20.90 -15.34
N ASN A 123 6.27 -21.09 -15.06
CA ASN A 123 5.50 -22.24 -15.54
C ASN A 123 4.09 -21.85 -16.08
N PRO A 124 4.00 -20.91 -17.04
CA PRO A 124 2.70 -20.35 -17.45
C PRO A 124 1.73 -21.39 -18.02
N GLU A 125 2.22 -22.32 -18.85
CA GLU A 125 1.36 -23.36 -19.45
C GLU A 125 0.84 -24.36 -18.42
N LEU A 126 1.68 -24.74 -17.45
CA LEU A 126 1.30 -25.66 -16.38
C LEU A 126 0.31 -24.98 -15.43
N CYS A 127 0.57 -23.73 -15.03
CA CYS A 127 -0.37 -22.98 -14.18
C CYS A 127 -1.73 -22.80 -14.84
N LEU A 128 -1.78 -22.47 -16.14
CA LEU A 128 -3.04 -22.33 -16.88
C LEU A 128 -3.87 -23.63 -16.87
N SER A 129 -3.20 -24.79 -16.95
CA SER A 129 -3.87 -26.10 -16.92
C SER A 129 -4.52 -26.43 -15.56
N TYR A 130 -3.98 -25.91 -14.46
CA TYR A 130 -4.59 -26.03 -13.14
C TYR A 130 -5.62 -24.93 -12.87
N GLU A 131 -5.34 -23.66 -13.21
CA GLU A 131 -6.24 -22.51 -13.01
C GLU A 131 -7.63 -22.75 -13.57
N THR A 132 -7.72 -23.37 -14.75
CA THR A 132 -8.98 -23.70 -15.41
C THR A 132 -9.93 -24.55 -14.54
N HIS A 133 -9.39 -25.35 -13.62
CA HIS A 133 -10.17 -26.32 -12.83
C HIS A 133 -10.06 -26.14 -11.31
N CYS A 134 -8.99 -25.51 -10.83
CA CYS A 134 -8.64 -25.43 -9.42
C CYS A 134 -9.10 -24.15 -8.73
N GLY A 135 -9.60 -23.16 -9.47
CA GLY A 135 -10.08 -21.91 -8.88
C GLY A 135 -11.06 -22.15 -7.71
N VAL A 136 -11.98 -23.11 -7.85
CA VAL A 136 -13.00 -23.41 -6.82
C VAL A 136 -12.43 -23.81 -5.45
N VAL A 137 -11.22 -24.38 -5.39
CA VAL A 137 -10.57 -24.82 -4.13
C VAL A 137 -9.51 -23.84 -3.63
N TRP A 138 -9.10 -22.92 -4.48
CA TRP A 138 -8.09 -21.91 -4.22
C TRP A 138 -8.62 -20.68 -3.49
N GLY A 139 -9.94 -20.58 -3.30
CA GLY A 139 -10.52 -19.63 -2.35
C GLY A 139 -10.75 -18.24 -2.93
N ASP A 140 -10.47 -18.05 -4.22
CA ASP A 140 -11.29 -17.21 -5.06
C ASP A 140 -12.75 -17.64 -4.85
N SER A 141 -13.52 -16.87 -4.11
CA SER A 141 -14.96 -17.10 -4.00
C SER A 141 -15.58 -16.78 -5.36
N TYR A 142 -15.57 -17.74 -6.28
CA TYR A 142 -16.40 -17.71 -7.47
C TYR A 142 -17.85 -17.80 -6.98
N GLU A 143 -18.49 -16.67 -6.68
CA GLU A 143 -19.93 -16.64 -6.80
C GLU A 143 -20.22 -17.00 -8.26
N GLU A 144 -20.88 -18.15 -8.49
CA GLU A 144 -21.38 -18.56 -9.79
C GLU A 144 -22.30 -17.43 -10.31
N SER A 145 -21.68 -16.49 -11.01
CA SER A 145 -22.35 -15.33 -11.56
C SER A 145 -22.97 -15.83 -12.86
N THR A 146 -24.26 -16.13 -12.80
CA THR A 146 -25.03 -16.43 -14.01
C THR A 146 -25.24 -15.13 -14.77
N ILE A 147 -24.54 -14.97 -15.89
CA ILE A 147 -24.68 -13.80 -16.76
C ILE A 147 -25.86 -14.06 -17.71
N PRO A 148 -26.90 -13.20 -17.73
CA PRO A 148 -28.00 -13.36 -18.67
C PRO A 148 -27.54 -13.07 -20.10
N GLU A 149 -28.20 -13.67 -21.09
CA GLU A 149 -27.98 -13.33 -22.50
C GLU A 149 -28.14 -11.83 -22.73
N ALA A 150 -27.22 -11.25 -23.51
CA ALA A 150 -27.25 -9.84 -23.85
C ALA A 150 -28.59 -9.45 -24.51
N PRO A 151 -29.22 -8.34 -24.09
CA PRO A 151 -30.42 -7.84 -24.76
C PRO A 151 -30.17 -7.62 -26.26
N ALA A 152 -31.11 -8.01 -27.12
CA ALA A 152 -30.98 -7.85 -28.57
C ALA A 152 -30.80 -6.39 -29.02
N ASP A 153 -31.15 -5.42 -28.16
CA ASP A 153 -31.00 -3.99 -28.38
C ASP A 153 -29.80 -3.36 -27.65
N LEU A 154 -28.88 -4.18 -27.11
CA LEU A 154 -27.71 -3.70 -26.37
C LEU A 154 -26.82 -2.79 -27.24
N GLU A 155 -26.57 -3.20 -28.49
CA GLU A 155 -25.85 -2.36 -29.47
C GLU A 155 -26.58 -1.02 -29.68
N GLN A 156 -27.89 -1.03 -29.88
CA GLN A 156 -28.64 0.21 -30.10
C GLN A 156 -28.61 1.13 -28.88
N LYS A 157 -28.68 0.57 -27.67
CA LYS A 157 -28.60 1.31 -26.41
C LYS A 157 -27.22 1.92 -26.18
N CYS A 158 -26.16 1.20 -26.55
CA CYS A 158 -24.79 1.55 -26.19
C CYS A 158 -23.90 2.05 -27.34
N ALA A 159 -24.35 2.01 -28.60
CA ALA A 159 -23.53 2.41 -29.75
C ALA A 159 -23.41 3.94 -29.91
N GLY A 160 -22.25 4.39 -30.38
CA GLY A 160 -21.98 5.76 -30.80
C GLY A 160 -21.25 6.61 -29.75
N ALA A 161 -20.40 7.52 -30.20
CA ALA A 161 -19.73 8.46 -29.32
C ALA A 161 -20.76 9.41 -28.68
N MET A 162 -20.71 9.57 -27.36
CA MET A 162 -21.56 10.46 -26.57
C MET A 162 -23.04 10.07 -26.53
N LEU A 163 -23.38 9.06 -25.72
CA LEU A 163 -24.75 8.78 -25.33
C LEU A 163 -25.36 9.97 -24.58
N SER A 164 -26.57 10.41 -24.96
CA SER A 164 -27.36 11.34 -24.15
C SER A 164 -27.62 10.76 -22.76
N ALA A 165 -27.90 11.59 -21.75
CA ALA A 165 -28.11 11.13 -20.38
C ALA A 165 -29.13 9.96 -20.28
N ASP A 166 -30.27 10.07 -20.98
CA ASP A 166 -31.28 9.02 -20.99
C ASP A 166 -30.81 7.73 -21.66
N ARG A 167 -30.07 7.85 -22.77
CA ARG A 167 -29.58 6.72 -23.55
C ARG A 167 -28.42 6.02 -22.85
N ARG A 168 -27.58 6.79 -22.16
CA ARG A 168 -26.52 6.32 -21.26
C ARG A 168 -27.10 5.54 -20.11
N LYS A 169 -28.13 6.06 -19.44
CA LYS A 169 -28.84 5.33 -18.37
C LYS A 169 -29.40 4.00 -18.88
N ALA A 170 -30.03 4.01 -20.06
CA ALA A 170 -30.52 2.78 -20.68
C ALA A 170 -29.40 1.77 -21.01
N CYS A 171 -28.21 2.25 -21.40
CA CYS A 171 -27.03 1.41 -21.59
C CYS A 171 -26.51 0.84 -20.26
N VAL A 172 -26.31 1.66 -19.23
CA VAL A 172 -25.87 1.21 -17.89
C VAL A 172 -26.82 0.15 -17.32
N ASP A 173 -28.12 0.38 -17.40
CA ASP A 173 -29.12 -0.56 -16.90
C ASP A 173 -29.11 -1.89 -17.69
N ALA A 174 -28.82 -1.83 -19.00
CA ALA A 174 -28.67 -3.03 -19.83
C ALA A 174 -27.36 -3.77 -19.56
N CYS A 175 -26.29 -3.08 -19.18
CA CYS A 175 -24.98 -3.65 -18.91
C CYS A 175 -24.84 -4.18 -17.48
N ARG A 176 -25.56 -3.62 -16.49
CA ARG A 176 -25.42 -3.98 -15.06
C ARG A 176 -25.42 -5.49 -14.76
N PRO A 177 -26.27 -6.34 -15.37
CA PRO A 177 -26.27 -7.78 -15.08
C PRO A 177 -24.96 -8.50 -15.43
N ALA A 178 -24.12 -7.91 -16.27
CA ALA A 178 -22.85 -8.46 -16.73
C ALA A 178 -21.64 -7.65 -16.23
N SER A 179 -21.81 -6.80 -15.21
CA SER A 179 -20.72 -5.91 -14.73
C SER A 179 -19.47 -6.67 -14.26
N CYS A 180 -19.60 -7.95 -13.94
CA CYS A 180 -18.47 -8.82 -13.61
C CYS A 180 -17.52 -9.06 -14.81
N CYS A 181 -17.95 -8.84 -16.06
CA CYS A 181 -17.13 -8.97 -17.27
C CYS A 181 -16.11 -7.83 -17.43
N ASP A 182 -16.30 -6.70 -16.72
CA ASP A 182 -15.45 -5.50 -16.80
C ASP A 182 -14.30 -5.50 -15.78
N ASN A 183 -14.58 -5.89 -14.54
CA ASN A 183 -13.70 -5.65 -13.40
C ASN A 183 -12.47 -6.56 -13.29
N ASP A 184 -12.06 -7.24 -14.36
CA ASP A 184 -11.00 -8.26 -14.33
C ASP A 184 -11.12 -9.21 -13.13
N ILE A 185 -12.36 -9.46 -12.67
CA ILE A 185 -12.62 -10.56 -11.77
C ILE A 185 -12.43 -11.78 -12.66
N ASN A 186 -11.18 -12.26 -12.74
CA ASN A 186 -10.73 -13.31 -13.66
C ASN A 186 -11.74 -14.46 -13.70
N ALA A 187 -12.39 -14.72 -12.57
CA ALA A 187 -13.54 -15.58 -12.44
C ALA A 187 -14.67 -15.44 -13.46
N CYS A 188 -15.26 -14.25 -13.64
CA CYS A 188 -16.49 -14.12 -14.42
C CYS A 188 -16.26 -14.35 -15.91
N LYS A 189 -15.17 -13.77 -16.43
CA LYS A 189 -14.79 -13.87 -17.83
C LYS A 189 -14.32 -15.28 -18.20
N VAL A 190 -13.58 -15.94 -17.30
CA VAL A 190 -13.13 -17.33 -17.49
C VAL A 190 -14.30 -18.30 -17.47
N THR A 191 -15.28 -18.09 -16.58
CA THR A 191 -16.43 -19.00 -16.44
C THR A 191 -17.56 -18.75 -17.45
N ASN A 192 -17.69 -17.52 -17.98
CA ASN A 192 -18.77 -17.12 -18.89
C ASN A 192 -18.27 -16.39 -20.16
N PRO A 193 -17.30 -16.95 -20.91
CA PRO A 193 -16.66 -16.23 -22.02
C PRO A 193 -17.65 -15.85 -23.13
N PHE A 194 -18.60 -16.73 -23.45
CA PHE A 194 -19.59 -16.49 -24.51
C PHE A 194 -20.64 -15.46 -24.11
N GLN A 195 -20.99 -15.40 -22.83
CA GLN A 195 -21.96 -14.42 -22.33
C GLN A 195 -21.30 -13.06 -22.19
N CYS A 196 -20.02 -12.97 -21.82
CA CYS A 196 -19.31 -11.70 -21.69
C CYS A 196 -19.03 -11.01 -23.04
N GLU A 197 -18.72 -11.76 -24.10
CA GLU A 197 -18.37 -11.20 -25.43
C GLU A 197 -19.30 -10.08 -25.92
N PRO A 198 -20.64 -10.24 -26.00
CA PRO A 198 -21.52 -9.18 -26.47
C PRO A 198 -21.56 -7.96 -25.53
N TYR A 199 -21.37 -8.15 -24.22
CA TYR A 199 -21.31 -7.01 -23.32
C TYR A 199 -19.96 -6.29 -23.40
N GLU A 200 -18.84 -6.99 -23.55
CA GLU A 200 -17.53 -6.33 -23.72
C GLU A 200 -17.50 -5.41 -24.94
N VAL A 201 -18.09 -5.85 -26.06
CA VAL A 201 -18.14 -5.05 -27.29
C VAL A 201 -18.99 -3.79 -27.13
N HIS A 202 -20.10 -3.85 -26.39
CA HIS A 202 -21.09 -2.78 -26.36
C HIS A 202 -21.07 -1.95 -25.06
N CYS A 203 -20.75 -2.56 -23.93
CA CYS A 203 -20.75 -1.94 -22.62
C CYS A 203 -19.42 -1.30 -22.23
N ALA A 204 -18.34 -1.50 -22.98
CA ALA A 204 -17.06 -0.80 -22.75
C ALA A 204 -17.18 0.73 -22.69
N GLN A 205 -18.24 1.32 -23.26
CA GLN A 205 -18.51 2.76 -23.13
C GLN A 205 -19.03 3.19 -21.75
N VAL A 206 -19.48 2.25 -20.94
CA VAL A 206 -20.07 2.46 -19.60
C VAL A 206 -19.36 1.66 -18.49
N TRP A 207 -18.24 1.01 -18.84
CA TRP A 207 -17.45 0.08 -18.03
C TRP A 207 -15.98 0.57 -18.00
N GLY A 208 -15.29 0.40 -16.87
CA GLY A 208 -13.89 0.80 -16.61
C GLY A 208 -13.69 1.97 -15.62
N ASP A 209 -12.44 2.14 -15.15
CA ASP A 209 -12.00 3.22 -14.23
C ASP A 209 -12.23 4.65 -14.76
N ALA A 210 -12.55 4.79 -16.04
CA ALA A 210 -13.10 6.02 -16.62
C ALA A 210 -14.49 6.38 -16.06
N TYR A 211 -15.05 5.54 -15.17
CA TYR A 211 -16.42 5.58 -14.68
C TYR A 211 -16.55 5.59 -13.15
N GLN A 212 -15.77 6.42 -12.47
CA GLN A 212 -16.48 7.30 -11.54
C GLN A 212 -17.22 8.31 -12.41
N GLU A 213 -18.56 8.35 -12.35
CA GLU A 213 -19.31 9.48 -12.87
C GLU A 213 -18.74 10.74 -12.22
N VAL A 214 -17.74 11.36 -12.83
CA VAL A 214 -17.29 12.67 -12.40
C VAL A 214 -18.30 13.64 -12.98
N THR A 215 -19.49 13.65 -12.38
CA THR A 215 -20.44 14.74 -12.53
C THR A 215 -19.81 15.93 -11.84
N ILE A 216 -19.32 16.86 -12.65
CA ILE A 216 -18.80 18.11 -12.15
C ILE A 216 -20.02 19.00 -11.89
N PRO A 217 -20.21 19.54 -10.67
CA PRO A 217 -21.28 20.50 -10.44
C PRO A 217 -21.11 21.69 -11.38
N SER A 218 -22.19 22.38 -11.75
CA SER A 218 -22.06 23.63 -12.49
C SER A 218 -21.23 24.62 -11.68
N ALA A 219 -20.37 25.39 -12.35
CA ALA A 219 -19.52 26.37 -11.69
C ALA A 219 -20.40 27.35 -10.88
N PRO A 220 -20.19 27.48 -9.56
CA PRO A 220 -20.97 28.40 -8.75
C PRO A 220 -20.60 29.85 -9.09
N ASP A 221 -21.56 30.77 -9.00
CA ASP A 221 -21.34 32.21 -9.28
C ASP A 221 -20.20 32.81 -8.42
N GLU A 222 -20.03 32.28 -7.21
CA GLU A 222 -18.97 32.66 -6.27
C GLU A 222 -17.56 32.35 -6.79
N LEU A 223 -17.41 31.45 -7.77
CA LEU A 223 -16.12 31.11 -8.36
C LEU A 223 -15.44 32.38 -8.94
N VAL A 224 -16.22 33.28 -9.54
CA VAL A 224 -15.70 34.54 -10.10
C VAL A 224 -15.23 35.49 -8.99
N GLU A 225 -15.89 35.50 -7.84
CA GLU A 225 -15.56 36.39 -6.73
C GLU A 225 -14.30 35.95 -6.00
N PHE A 226 -14.17 34.65 -5.72
CA PHE A 226 -13.10 34.11 -4.87
C PHE A 226 -11.87 33.62 -5.65
N CYS A 227 -11.96 33.36 -6.97
CA CYS A 227 -10.85 32.88 -7.78
C CYS A 227 -10.31 33.94 -8.76
N GLN A 228 -9.91 35.09 -8.23
CA GLN A 228 -9.19 36.11 -8.98
C GLN A 228 -7.66 35.84 -8.99
N PRO A 229 -6.89 36.33 -9.98
CA PRO A 229 -5.45 36.05 -10.10
C PRO A 229 -4.54 36.54 -8.96
N SER A 230 -5.06 37.26 -7.96
CA SER A 230 -4.28 37.89 -6.89
C SER A 230 -4.81 37.56 -5.49
N VAL A 231 -5.50 36.44 -5.36
CA VAL A 231 -6.16 36.04 -4.12
C VAL A 231 -5.14 35.49 -3.12
N THR A 232 -5.19 35.99 -1.89
CA THR A 232 -4.33 35.56 -0.78
C THR A 232 -5.17 35.30 0.47
N GLY A 233 -4.68 34.46 1.39
CA GLY A 233 -5.34 34.21 2.67
C GLY A 233 -6.64 33.42 2.55
N LYS A 234 -7.71 33.85 3.25
CA LYS A 234 -8.96 33.07 3.38
C LYS A 234 -9.71 32.86 2.06
N ASP A 235 -9.59 33.80 1.14
CA ASP A 235 -10.22 33.70 -0.17
C ASP A 235 -9.51 32.63 -1.04
N TYR A 236 -8.23 32.35 -0.77
CA TYR A 236 -7.48 31.30 -1.46
C TYR A 236 -7.97 29.90 -1.08
N GLU A 237 -8.21 29.66 0.21
CA GLU A 237 -8.79 28.39 0.70
C GLU A 237 -10.17 28.17 0.08
N LYS A 238 -11.01 29.21 0.05
CA LYS A 238 -12.33 29.12 -0.56
C LYS A 238 -12.25 28.86 -2.07
N CYS A 239 -11.33 29.52 -2.79
CA CYS A 239 -11.11 29.24 -4.20
C CYS A 239 -10.63 27.80 -4.44
N SER A 240 -9.69 27.31 -3.63
CA SER A 240 -9.20 25.94 -3.66
C SER A 240 -10.36 24.93 -3.56
N ASP A 241 -11.23 25.09 -2.56
CA ASP A 241 -12.36 24.19 -2.35
C ASP A 241 -13.37 24.22 -3.51
N LEU A 242 -13.60 25.40 -4.10
CA LEU A 242 -14.45 25.54 -5.28
C LEU A 242 -13.81 24.85 -6.49
N CYS A 243 -12.52 25.08 -6.75
CA CYS A 243 -11.80 24.49 -7.88
C CYS A 243 -11.56 22.98 -7.74
N TYR A 244 -11.51 22.45 -6.52
CA TYR A 244 -11.34 21.01 -6.28
C TYR A 244 -12.52 20.17 -6.80
N GLN A 245 -13.74 20.74 -6.79
CA GLN A 245 -14.94 20.06 -7.29
C GLN A 245 -14.87 19.74 -8.80
N ALA A 246 -14.02 20.46 -9.53
CA ALA A 246 -13.79 20.28 -10.95
C ALA A 246 -12.35 19.86 -11.26
N ARG A 247 -11.61 19.30 -10.29
CA ARG A 247 -10.21 18.90 -10.44
C ARG A 247 -9.95 17.96 -11.62
N CYS A 248 -10.93 17.14 -12.00
CA CYS A 248 -10.76 16.28 -13.17
C CYS A 248 -10.60 17.05 -14.50
N CYS A 249 -11.03 18.32 -14.55
CA CYS A 249 -10.85 19.18 -15.72
C CYS A 249 -9.37 19.52 -15.98
N SER A 250 -8.50 19.41 -14.97
CA SER A 250 -7.08 19.77 -15.08
C SER A 250 -6.11 18.61 -15.19
N GLU A 251 -6.47 17.40 -14.76
CA GLU A 251 -5.51 16.29 -14.62
C GLU A 251 -5.28 15.50 -15.93
N ASP A 252 -5.50 16.11 -17.11
CA ASP A 252 -5.45 15.43 -18.42
C ASP A 252 -6.26 14.12 -18.45
N ILE A 253 -7.29 14.03 -17.60
CA ILE A 253 -8.25 12.93 -17.65
C ILE A 253 -9.14 13.24 -18.85
N GLU A 254 -8.73 12.78 -20.04
CA GLU A 254 -9.43 13.02 -21.32
C GLU A 254 -10.92 12.74 -21.18
N ALA A 255 -11.31 11.73 -20.39
CA ALA A 255 -12.70 11.40 -20.12
C ALA A 255 -13.49 12.56 -19.47
N CYS A 256 -12.94 13.27 -18.50
CA CYS A 256 -13.67 14.32 -17.77
C CYS A 256 -13.96 15.54 -18.66
N ARG A 257 -12.97 16.01 -19.42
CA ARG A 257 -13.12 17.15 -20.33
C ARG A 257 -14.03 16.82 -21.53
N VAL A 258 -13.96 15.58 -22.01
CA VAL A 258 -14.84 15.09 -23.09
C VAL A 258 -16.30 14.97 -22.61
N ILE A 259 -16.53 14.57 -21.36
CA ILE A 259 -17.89 14.41 -20.80
C ILE A 259 -18.50 15.76 -20.38
N ASN A 260 -17.72 16.68 -19.81
CA ASN A 260 -18.19 17.94 -19.23
C ASN A 260 -17.53 19.19 -19.86
N PRO A 261 -17.49 19.35 -21.20
CA PRO A 261 -16.68 20.40 -21.83
C PRO A 261 -17.09 21.81 -21.40
N SER A 262 -18.39 22.11 -21.38
CA SER A 262 -18.90 23.43 -20.99
C SER A 262 -18.70 23.75 -19.51
N THR A 263 -18.72 22.73 -18.64
CA THR A 263 -18.48 22.91 -17.21
C THR A 263 -16.99 23.11 -16.97
N CYS A 264 -16.14 22.33 -17.61
CA CYS A 264 -14.70 22.52 -17.53
C CYS A 264 -14.25 23.88 -18.04
N GLU A 265 -14.81 24.39 -19.14
CA GLU A 265 -14.52 25.75 -19.62
C GLU A 265 -14.86 26.84 -18.59
N GLN A 266 -15.96 26.68 -17.85
CA GLN A 266 -16.37 27.64 -16.80
C GLN A 266 -15.43 27.63 -15.60
N TYR A 267 -14.94 26.46 -15.20
CA TYR A 267 -13.97 26.40 -14.12
C TYR A 267 -12.58 26.81 -14.59
N GLU A 268 -12.15 26.44 -15.78
CA GLU A 268 -10.80 26.69 -16.31
C GLU A 268 -10.46 28.18 -16.34
N SER A 269 -11.41 29.04 -16.73
CA SER A 269 -11.17 30.49 -16.75
C SER A 269 -10.84 31.11 -15.38
N HIS A 270 -11.19 30.42 -14.28
CA HIS A 270 -11.01 30.91 -12.91
C HIS A 270 -10.03 30.05 -12.09
N CYS A 271 -9.96 28.76 -12.39
CA CYS A 271 -9.18 27.76 -11.67
C CYS A 271 -7.86 27.42 -12.35
N ALA A 272 -7.56 27.90 -13.57
CA ALA A 272 -6.31 27.61 -14.26
C ALA A 272 -5.07 27.91 -13.40
N THR A 273 -5.09 29.00 -12.62
CA THR A 273 -4.00 29.35 -11.69
C THR A 273 -3.81 28.32 -10.57
N PHE A 274 -4.89 27.64 -10.16
CA PHE A 274 -4.87 26.58 -9.14
C PHE A 274 -4.53 25.20 -9.72
N TRP A 275 -4.89 24.98 -10.98
CA TRP A 275 -4.80 23.72 -11.69
C TRP A 275 -3.44 23.45 -12.36
N GLY A 276 -2.54 24.42 -12.32
CA GLY A 276 -1.13 24.17 -12.55
C GLY A 276 -0.74 24.12 -14.02
N ASP A 277 -1.33 24.97 -14.86
CA ASP A 277 -0.63 25.39 -16.07
C ASP A 277 0.46 26.38 -15.67
N SER A 278 1.63 25.81 -15.34
CA SER A 278 2.86 26.51 -14.96
C SER A 278 2.70 27.40 -13.73
N VAL A 279 2.96 26.83 -12.55
CA VAL A 279 3.50 27.65 -11.47
C VAL A 279 4.80 28.23 -12.01
N THR A 280 4.78 29.50 -12.40
CA THR A 280 5.98 30.24 -12.78
C THR A 280 6.78 30.50 -11.51
N ILE A 281 7.70 29.59 -11.21
CA ILE A 281 8.61 29.74 -10.08
C ILE A 281 9.65 30.79 -10.49
N PRO A 282 9.77 31.93 -9.79
CA PRO A 282 10.81 32.90 -10.10
C PRO A 282 12.19 32.26 -9.90
N TYR A 283 13.22 32.79 -10.56
CA TYR A 283 14.59 32.39 -10.23
C TYR A 283 14.93 32.85 -8.80
N PRO A 284 15.72 32.05 -8.05
CA PRO A 284 16.06 32.42 -6.69
C PRO A 284 16.83 33.73 -6.64
N PRO A 285 16.59 34.55 -5.60
CA PRO A 285 17.34 35.78 -5.39
C PRO A 285 18.82 35.49 -5.14
N ALA A 286 19.68 36.41 -5.55
CA ALA A 286 21.12 36.29 -5.30
C ALA A 286 21.40 36.20 -3.79
N GLY A 287 22.27 35.27 -3.39
CA GLY A 287 22.61 35.06 -1.98
C GLY A 287 21.67 34.13 -1.21
N LEU A 288 20.70 33.47 -1.87
CA LEU A 288 19.81 32.49 -1.22
C LEU A 288 20.59 31.46 -0.39
N ASN A 289 21.66 30.89 -0.92
CA ASN A 289 22.50 29.91 -0.21
C ASN A 289 23.18 30.45 1.05
N GLU A 290 23.51 31.74 1.09
CA GLU A 290 24.14 32.38 2.26
C GLU A 290 23.08 32.69 3.32
N LEU A 291 21.93 33.22 2.89
CA LEU A 291 20.83 33.61 3.77
C LEU A 291 20.05 32.40 4.33
N CYS A 292 20.01 31.30 3.58
CA CYS A 292 19.43 30.02 3.96
C CYS A 292 20.50 28.98 4.33
N SER A 293 21.69 29.41 4.75
CA SER A 293 22.66 28.48 5.34
C SER A 293 22.16 27.99 6.70
N VAL A 294 22.63 26.82 7.15
CA VAL A 294 22.31 26.28 8.49
C VAL A 294 22.63 27.32 9.56
N ASP A 295 23.79 27.96 9.51
CA ASP A 295 24.19 28.96 10.51
C ASP A 295 23.26 30.18 10.51
N SER A 296 22.85 30.65 9.32
CA SER A 296 21.95 31.79 9.17
C SER A 296 20.56 31.50 9.74
N VAL A 297 19.98 30.32 9.49
CA VAL A 297 18.63 29.99 9.99
C VAL A 297 18.58 29.73 11.50
N LEU A 298 19.72 29.53 12.16
CA LEU A 298 19.78 29.43 13.63
C LEU A 298 19.62 30.79 14.31
N GLU A 299 19.90 31.88 13.61
CA GLU A 299 19.59 33.23 14.08
C GLU A 299 18.10 33.54 13.90
N ALA A 300 17.46 34.16 14.90
CA ALA A 300 16.02 34.46 14.84
C ALA A 300 15.64 35.27 13.59
N ASP A 301 16.46 36.26 13.23
CA ASP A 301 16.24 37.08 12.03
C ASP A 301 16.59 36.35 10.72
N GLY A 302 17.43 35.31 10.77
CA GLY A 302 17.88 34.60 9.58
C GLY A 302 16.89 33.52 9.13
N HIS A 303 16.19 32.88 10.06
CA HIS A 303 15.07 31.99 9.75
C HIS A 303 13.97 32.72 8.96
N ASP A 304 13.49 33.85 9.48
CA ASP A 304 12.41 34.63 8.85
C ASP A 304 12.81 35.16 7.47
N LYS A 305 14.07 35.60 7.32
CA LYS A 305 14.61 36.01 6.02
C LYS A 305 14.64 34.84 5.05
N CYS A 306 15.18 33.69 5.46
CA CYS A 306 15.22 32.53 4.59
C CYS A 306 13.81 32.11 4.15
N GLN A 307 12.87 32.02 5.09
CA GLN A 307 11.48 31.68 4.79
C GLN A 307 10.85 32.63 3.78
N SER A 308 11.02 33.94 3.96
CA SER A 308 10.48 34.94 3.03
C SER A 308 11.04 34.82 1.61
N LEU A 309 12.28 34.36 1.44
CA LEU A 309 12.89 34.16 0.12
C LEU A 309 12.47 32.84 -0.53
N CYS A 310 12.06 31.87 0.28
CA CYS A 310 11.68 30.53 -0.13
C CYS A 310 10.17 30.40 -0.43
N ASP A 311 9.33 31.28 0.13
CA ASP A 311 7.87 31.20 0.02
C ASP A 311 7.36 31.15 -1.43
N ASP A 312 7.96 31.91 -2.35
CA ASP A 312 7.60 31.92 -3.78
C ASP A 312 7.87 30.57 -4.49
N ALA A 313 8.74 29.73 -3.90
CA ALA A 313 9.11 28.42 -4.41
C ALA A 313 8.74 27.29 -3.43
N ARG A 314 7.76 27.51 -2.55
CA ARG A 314 7.35 26.53 -1.53
C ARG A 314 7.06 25.14 -2.09
N CYS A 315 6.51 25.09 -3.29
CA CYS A 315 6.21 23.83 -3.96
C CYS A 315 7.44 23.03 -4.43
N CYS A 316 8.66 23.59 -4.39
CA CYS A 316 9.89 22.88 -4.74
C CYS A 316 10.46 22.00 -3.61
N TYR A 317 10.21 22.34 -2.35
CA TYR A 317 10.81 21.68 -1.19
C TYR A 317 9.79 20.99 -0.27
N ASP A 318 8.50 21.10 -0.57
CA ASP A 318 7.44 20.32 0.08
C ASP A 318 7.38 18.90 -0.55
N PRO A 319 7.43 17.82 0.26
CA PRO A 319 7.60 16.44 -0.20
C PRO A 319 6.51 15.91 -1.14
N VAL A 320 5.35 16.58 -1.27
CA VAL A 320 4.17 16.05 -2.00
C VAL A 320 3.75 16.91 -3.20
N ASN A 321 4.57 17.85 -3.66
CA ASN A 321 4.15 18.81 -4.69
C ASN A 321 4.58 18.49 -6.14
N LYS A 322 3.62 18.61 -7.07
CA LYS A 322 3.80 18.43 -8.53
C LYS A 322 4.83 19.41 -9.14
N CYS A 323 5.09 20.57 -8.51
CA CYS A 323 6.03 21.57 -9.01
C CYS A 323 7.43 21.04 -9.24
N ARG A 324 7.95 20.18 -8.36
CA ARG A 324 9.31 19.64 -8.49
C ARG A 324 9.47 18.78 -9.75
N VAL A 325 8.39 18.10 -10.15
CA VAL A 325 8.34 17.29 -11.38
C VAL A 325 8.23 18.19 -12.61
N LEU A 326 7.43 19.26 -12.53
CA LEU A 326 7.17 20.15 -13.67
C LEU A 326 8.28 21.18 -13.91
N ASN A 327 9.04 21.58 -12.87
CA ASN A 327 10.08 22.61 -12.93
C ASN A 327 11.40 22.16 -12.26
N PRO A 328 12.01 21.03 -12.68
CA PRO A 328 13.19 20.47 -11.99
C PRO A 328 14.40 21.43 -11.99
N ASP A 329 14.60 22.16 -13.09
CA ASP A 329 15.73 23.09 -13.25
C ASP A 329 15.64 24.32 -12.33
N VAL A 330 14.43 24.81 -12.06
CA VAL A 330 14.22 25.94 -11.16
C VAL A 330 14.23 25.46 -9.72
N CYS A 331 13.58 24.33 -9.43
CA CYS A 331 13.51 23.80 -8.07
C CYS A 331 14.86 23.39 -7.50
N SER A 332 15.77 22.84 -8.32
CA SER A 332 17.14 22.55 -7.87
C SER A 332 17.93 23.77 -7.40
N GLN A 333 17.55 24.98 -7.85
CA GLN A 333 18.21 26.21 -7.42
C GLN A 333 17.67 26.74 -6.07
N TYR A 334 16.57 26.16 -5.58
CA TYR A 334 15.98 26.41 -4.27
C TYR A 334 16.36 25.34 -3.22
N ASP A 335 17.33 24.46 -3.51
CA ASP A 335 17.74 23.39 -2.59
C ASP A 335 18.14 23.92 -1.19
N ALA A 336 18.70 25.13 -1.10
CA ALA A 336 19.03 25.75 0.20
C ALA A 336 17.81 25.97 1.11
N CYS A 337 16.61 26.12 0.54
CA CYS A 337 15.37 26.26 1.30
C CYS A 337 14.96 24.97 2.02
N SER A 338 15.54 23.81 1.67
CA SER A 338 15.25 22.56 2.36
C SER A 338 15.62 22.62 3.84
N VAL A 339 16.55 23.51 4.23
CA VAL A 339 16.96 23.71 5.63
C VAL A 339 15.80 24.12 6.56
N LEU A 340 14.75 24.73 6.01
CA LEU A 340 13.55 25.11 6.77
C LEU A 340 12.71 23.88 7.17
N HIS A 341 12.94 22.73 6.54
CA HIS A 341 12.24 21.47 6.79
C HIS A 341 13.14 20.34 7.26
N SER A 342 14.45 20.43 7.00
CA SER A 342 15.46 19.60 7.64
C SER A 342 15.51 19.97 9.12
N GLN A 343 15.20 19.03 10.02
CA GLN A 343 15.34 19.28 11.46
C GLN A 343 16.73 19.86 11.78
N PRO A 344 16.82 20.87 12.66
CA PRO A 344 18.10 21.43 13.07
C PRO A 344 18.99 20.30 13.62
N SER A 345 20.21 20.19 13.11
CA SER A 345 21.16 19.16 13.54
C SER A 345 21.44 19.28 15.05
N GLU A 346 21.78 18.15 15.70
CA GLU A 346 22.03 18.03 17.16
C GLU A 346 22.87 19.17 17.78
N ALA A 347 23.72 19.83 16.98
CA ALA A 347 24.54 20.97 17.41
C ALA A 347 23.73 22.25 17.71
N ALA A 348 22.57 22.45 17.07
CA ALA A 348 21.68 23.59 17.29
C ALA A 348 20.78 23.40 18.53
N ILE A 349 20.38 22.16 18.82
CA ILE A 349 19.55 21.78 19.97
C ILE A 349 20.34 21.96 21.29
N ALA A 350 21.67 21.87 21.24
CA ALA A 350 22.55 22.13 22.39
C ALA A 350 22.53 23.59 22.89
N SER A 351 21.80 24.50 22.22
CA SER A 351 21.76 25.93 22.55
C SER A 351 20.36 26.51 22.75
N LYS A 352 19.43 25.85 23.46
CA LYS A 352 18.20 26.54 23.94
C LYS A 352 17.50 25.83 25.10
N GLU A 353 17.66 26.36 26.31
CA GLU A 353 16.78 26.13 27.47
C GLU A 353 15.40 26.82 27.32
N THR A 354 14.91 27.12 26.11
CA THR A 354 13.70 27.96 25.97
C THR A 354 12.95 27.76 24.65
N TYR A 355 12.48 26.54 24.38
CA TYR A 355 11.44 26.32 23.37
C TYR A 355 10.34 25.39 23.92
N SER A 356 9.31 25.97 24.53
CA SER A 356 8.12 25.28 25.07
C SER A 356 7.10 24.91 23.98
N GLY A 357 7.56 24.37 22.86
CA GLY A 357 6.72 23.86 21.76
C GLY A 357 6.82 22.34 21.58
N GLY A 358 7.28 21.61 22.61
CA GLY A 358 7.47 20.17 22.53
C GLY A 358 6.18 19.43 22.25
N ILE A 359 6.29 18.33 21.50
CA ILE A 359 5.20 17.37 21.29
C ILE A 359 4.85 16.77 22.66
N GLU A 360 3.70 17.14 23.22
CA GLU A 360 3.19 16.53 24.45
C GLU A 360 2.64 15.14 24.14
N VAL A 361 3.26 14.10 24.71
CA VAL A 361 2.74 12.73 24.66
C VAL A 361 1.80 12.51 25.85
N PRO A 362 0.54 12.09 25.63
CA PRO A 362 -0.37 11.83 26.73
C PRO A 362 0.10 10.62 27.54
N THR A 363 -0.02 10.68 28.88
CA THR A 363 0.29 9.56 29.77
C THR A 363 -0.43 8.28 29.34
N ALA A 364 0.27 7.15 29.37
CA ALA A 364 -0.31 5.85 29.02
C ALA A 364 -1.52 5.54 29.91
N PRO A 365 -2.62 5.00 29.36
CA PRO A 365 -3.76 4.61 30.16
C PRO A 365 -3.38 3.44 31.08
N PRO A 366 -3.94 3.36 32.29
CA PRO A 366 -3.74 2.21 33.15
C PRO A 366 -4.24 0.93 32.46
N GLY A 367 -3.38 -0.10 32.42
CA GLY A 367 -3.69 -1.36 31.73
C GLY A 367 -3.37 -1.38 30.24
N LEU A 368 -2.58 -0.42 29.70
CA LEU A 368 -2.14 -0.44 28.31
C LEU A 368 -1.49 -1.77 27.90
N SER A 369 -0.70 -2.38 28.78
CA SER A 369 -0.10 -3.71 28.56
C SER A 369 -1.16 -4.82 28.38
N ASP A 370 -2.25 -4.79 29.16
CA ASP A 370 -3.35 -5.74 29.02
C ASP A 370 -4.17 -5.48 27.73
N LEU A 371 -4.40 -4.20 27.39
CA LEU A 371 -5.06 -3.77 26.15
C LEU A 371 -4.27 -4.20 24.92
N CYS A 372 -2.94 -4.13 24.97
CA CYS A 372 -2.05 -4.53 23.89
C CYS A 372 -1.47 -5.95 24.07
N SER A 373 -2.09 -6.78 24.91
CA SER A 373 -1.70 -8.18 25.08
C SER A 373 -2.12 -9.02 23.87
N ALA A 374 -1.45 -10.16 23.65
CA ALA A 374 -1.80 -11.11 22.59
C ALA A 374 -3.28 -11.52 22.60
N LYS A 375 -3.86 -11.66 23.80
CA LYS A 375 -5.27 -11.99 23.98
C LYS A 375 -6.18 -10.87 23.49
N SER A 376 -5.87 -9.61 23.84
CA SER A 376 -6.67 -8.45 23.43
C SER A 376 -6.53 -8.17 21.93
N LEU A 377 -5.33 -8.34 21.37
CA LEU A 377 -5.07 -8.14 19.94
C LEU A 377 -5.72 -9.20 19.04
N SER A 378 -6.00 -10.40 19.57
CA SER A 378 -6.73 -11.45 18.84
C SER A 378 -8.23 -11.15 18.62
N ASN A 379 -8.76 -10.06 19.18
CA ASN A 379 -10.12 -9.62 18.95
C ASN A 379 -10.15 -8.18 18.40
N VAL A 380 -11.13 -7.88 17.54
CA VAL A 380 -11.21 -6.60 16.80
C VAL A 380 -11.25 -5.39 17.74
N HIS A 381 -11.95 -5.49 18.87
CA HIS A 381 -12.09 -4.38 19.80
C HIS A 381 -10.77 -4.08 20.52
N GLY A 382 -10.10 -5.10 21.07
CA GLY A 382 -8.81 -4.93 21.73
C GLY A 382 -7.69 -4.52 20.79
N TYR A 383 -7.72 -4.97 19.52
CA TYR A 383 -6.84 -4.43 18.49
C TYR A 383 -7.06 -2.93 18.27
N THR A 384 -8.31 -2.50 18.06
CA THR A 384 -8.65 -1.09 17.79
C THR A 384 -8.30 -0.21 18.99
N ASP A 385 -8.63 -0.65 20.21
CA ASP A 385 -8.35 0.10 21.44
C ASP A 385 -6.83 0.26 21.67
N CYS A 386 -6.05 -0.81 21.45
CA CYS A 386 -4.59 -0.74 21.54
C CYS A 386 -4.01 0.22 20.47
N GLU A 387 -4.47 0.12 19.22
CA GLU A 387 -4.03 0.96 18.11
C GLU A 387 -4.31 2.45 18.37
N ASP A 388 -5.50 2.80 18.86
CA ASP A 388 -5.87 4.18 19.18
C ASP A 388 -4.98 4.80 20.25
N TRP A 389 -4.56 4.03 21.26
CA TRP A 389 -3.65 4.52 22.29
C TRP A 389 -2.22 4.62 21.80
N CYS A 390 -1.74 3.60 21.08
CA CYS A 390 -0.39 3.62 20.51
C CYS A 390 -0.20 4.74 19.47
N ASN A 391 -1.24 5.08 18.71
CA ASN A 391 -1.20 6.18 17.75
C ASN A 391 -1.01 7.56 18.42
N LYS A 392 -1.50 7.75 19.65
CA LYS A 392 -1.30 9.00 20.40
C LYS A 392 0.14 9.17 20.87
N ALA A 393 0.88 8.07 21.02
CA ALA A 393 2.30 8.04 21.35
C ALA A 393 3.16 7.58 20.16
N ARG A 394 2.67 7.75 18.93
CA ARG A 394 3.36 7.28 17.72
C ARG A 394 4.79 7.82 17.61
N CYS A 395 5.03 9.04 18.10
CA CYS A 395 6.36 9.63 18.11
C CYS A 395 7.36 8.89 19.02
N CYS A 396 6.90 8.17 20.04
CA CYS A 396 7.73 7.30 20.88
C CYS A 396 8.17 6.01 20.15
N LEU A 397 7.50 5.64 19.05
CA LEU A 397 7.68 4.36 18.36
C LEU A 397 8.39 4.50 17.01
N GLU A 398 8.28 5.65 16.34
CA GLU A 398 8.85 5.92 15.01
C GLU A 398 10.24 6.59 15.06
N ASP A 399 10.98 6.42 16.15
CA ASP A 399 12.38 6.90 16.29
C ASP A 399 12.53 8.43 16.10
N SER A 400 11.52 9.22 16.45
CA SER A 400 11.70 10.67 16.55
C SER A 400 12.48 10.97 17.81
N PHE A 401 13.81 11.10 17.67
CA PHE A 401 14.74 11.40 18.77
C PHE A 401 14.25 12.54 19.67
N GLU A 402 13.60 13.55 19.10
CA GLU A 402 12.99 14.66 19.85
C GLU A 402 11.88 14.20 20.81
N CYS A 403 11.00 13.28 20.40
CA CYS A 403 9.88 12.84 21.24
C CYS A 403 10.34 11.95 22.39
N THR A 404 11.24 11.00 22.13
CA THR A 404 11.78 10.11 23.17
C THR A 404 12.65 10.85 24.19
N VAL A 405 13.43 11.85 23.75
CA VAL A 405 14.24 12.66 24.69
C VAL A 405 13.39 13.61 25.51
N LEU A 406 12.36 14.24 24.92
CA LEU A 406 11.50 15.18 25.64
C LEU A 406 10.46 14.49 26.54
N ASN A 407 10.10 13.23 26.24
CA ASN A 407 9.05 12.48 26.94
C ASN A 407 9.55 11.11 27.43
N GLU A 408 10.82 10.99 27.83
CA GLU A 408 11.47 9.70 28.19
C GLU A 408 10.61 8.86 29.16
N GLU A 409 10.11 9.49 30.24
CA GLU A 409 9.29 8.82 31.25
C GLU A 409 7.99 8.26 30.64
N VAL A 410 7.30 9.05 29.82
CA VAL A 410 6.01 8.64 29.21
C VAL A 410 6.22 7.63 28.09
N CYS A 411 7.24 7.80 27.25
CA CYS A 411 7.51 6.91 26.13
C CYS A 411 7.84 5.48 26.59
N SER A 412 8.50 5.33 27.74
CA SER A 412 8.81 4.01 28.31
C SER A 412 7.55 3.18 28.62
N ASP A 413 6.42 3.82 28.95
CA ASP A 413 5.16 3.15 29.22
C ASP A 413 4.44 2.66 27.94
N TYR A 414 4.77 3.23 26.78
CA TYR A 414 4.19 2.84 25.49
C TYR A 414 5.05 1.82 24.73
N GLU A 415 6.37 1.82 24.92
CA GLU A 415 7.32 1.08 24.09
C GLU A 415 7.01 -0.44 24.05
N GLU A 416 6.94 -1.09 25.21
CA GLU A 416 6.68 -2.54 25.28
C GLU A 416 5.24 -2.90 24.83
N PRO A 417 4.17 -2.27 25.36
CA PRO A 417 2.81 -2.59 24.93
C PRO A 417 2.58 -2.36 23.43
N CYS A 418 3.05 -1.25 22.87
CA CYS A 418 2.81 -0.92 21.47
C CYS A 418 3.71 -1.69 20.51
N THR A 419 4.87 -2.18 20.96
CA THR A 419 5.66 -3.13 20.16
C THR A 419 4.89 -4.43 19.92
N ASN A 420 4.10 -4.90 20.89
CA ASN A 420 3.24 -6.08 20.69
C ASN A 420 2.24 -5.88 19.53
N LEU A 421 1.66 -4.68 19.41
CA LEU A 421 0.78 -4.35 18.28
C LEU A 421 1.52 -4.44 16.95
N PHE A 422 2.73 -3.90 16.85
CA PHE A 422 3.54 -3.99 15.63
C PHE A 422 3.96 -5.43 15.30
N GLU A 423 4.37 -6.21 16.30
CA GLU A 423 4.67 -7.63 16.12
C GLU A 423 3.44 -8.41 15.65
N PHE A 424 2.27 -8.13 16.22
CA PHE A 424 1.01 -8.74 15.79
C PHE A 424 0.67 -8.39 14.34
N LYS A 425 0.81 -7.11 13.92
CA LYS A 425 0.58 -6.69 12.52
C LYS A 425 1.51 -7.37 11.53
N THR A 426 2.77 -7.58 11.92
CA THR A 426 3.81 -8.11 11.01
C THR A 426 3.86 -9.63 10.98
N LYS A 427 3.65 -10.30 12.12
CA LYS A 427 3.80 -11.75 12.28
C LYS A 427 2.48 -12.50 12.43
N GLY A 428 1.35 -11.80 12.57
CA GLY A 428 0.02 -12.38 12.79
C GLY A 428 -0.18 -13.06 14.15
N SER A 429 0.84 -13.08 15.01
CA SER A 429 0.78 -13.61 16.38
C SER A 429 1.92 -13.05 17.25
N ILE A 430 1.66 -12.92 18.55
CA ILE A 430 2.68 -12.56 19.54
C ILE A 430 3.07 -13.85 20.26
N GLN A 431 4.33 -14.25 20.15
CA GLN A 431 4.84 -15.33 20.98
C GLN A 431 5.09 -14.78 22.39
N PRO A 432 4.57 -15.42 23.45
CA PRO A 432 4.88 -15.00 24.81
C PRO A 432 6.39 -15.08 24.99
N LYS A 433 7.04 -13.95 25.32
CA LYS A 433 8.44 -13.94 25.75
C LYS A 433 8.53 -14.81 27.00
N ILE A 434 9.01 -16.04 26.85
CA ILE A 434 9.29 -16.93 27.98
C ILE A 434 10.47 -16.29 28.72
N SER A 435 10.16 -15.49 29.74
CA SER A 435 11.17 -14.97 30.66
C SER A 435 11.92 -16.14 31.27
N LYS A 436 13.18 -16.30 30.89
CA LYS A 436 14.11 -17.25 31.52
C LYS A 436 14.46 -16.74 32.92
N SER A 437 13.53 -16.83 33.88
CA SER A 437 13.91 -16.90 35.29
C SER A 437 14.25 -18.35 35.58
N GLY A 438 15.53 -18.63 35.79
CA GLY A 438 16.03 -19.97 36.05
C GLY A 438 15.53 -20.50 37.38
N ASP A 439 14.47 -21.29 37.34
CA ASP A 439 14.27 -22.45 38.19
C ASP A 439 13.85 -23.59 37.27
N ALA A 440 14.74 -24.57 37.09
CA ALA A 440 14.45 -25.76 36.33
C ALA A 440 13.41 -26.58 37.11
N VAL A 441 12.13 -26.38 36.78
CA VAL A 441 11.07 -27.31 37.18
C VAL A 441 11.31 -28.59 36.38
N ASP A 442 11.70 -29.64 37.10
CA ASP A 442 11.93 -30.96 36.54
C ASP A 442 10.60 -31.47 35.96
N ILE A 443 10.59 -31.81 34.67
CA ILE A 443 9.41 -32.29 33.94
C ILE A 443 8.81 -33.54 34.61
N MET A 444 9.60 -34.26 35.41
CA MET A 444 9.15 -35.38 36.23
C MET A 444 8.16 -34.96 37.33
N ASP A 445 8.33 -33.81 37.99
CA ASP A 445 7.43 -33.35 39.07
C ASP A 445 6.04 -32.96 38.52
N LEU A 446 5.99 -32.46 37.28
CA LEU A 446 4.72 -32.12 36.63
C LEU A 446 3.94 -33.38 36.22
N ALA A 447 4.64 -34.45 35.84
CA ALA A 447 4.02 -35.73 35.52
C ALA A 447 3.42 -36.41 36.76
N GLU A 448 4.07 -36.31 37.92
CA GLU A 448 3.59 -36.89 39.17
C GLU A 448 2.33 -36.18 39.71
N GLN A 449 2.29 -34.84 39.62
CA GLN A 449 1.10 -34.06 40.00
C GLN A 449 -0.12 -34.33 39.11
N VAL A 450 0.08 -34.58 37.81
CA VAL A 450 -1.01 -34.94 36.89
C VAL A 450 -1.55 -36.34 37.17
N VAL A 451 -0.70 -37.27 37.61
CA VAL A 451 -1.13 -38.62 38.00
C VAL A 451 -1.95 -38.59 39.29
N GLU A 452 -1.57 -37.82 40.31
CA GLU A 452 -2.37 -37.69 41.53
C GLU A 452 -3.72 -36.99 41.27
N ALA A 453 -3.75 -35.94 40.45
CA ALA A 453 -4.98 -35.23 40.12
C ALA A 453 -5.97 -36.08 39.31
N CYS A 454 -5.47 -37.01 38.49
CA CYS A 454 -6.33 -37.94 37.73
C CYS A 454 -6.76 -39.19 38.53
N SER A 455 -6.17 -39.40 39.72
CA SER A 455 -6.43 -40.56 40.59
C SER A 455 -7.38 -40.26 41.75
N SER A 456 -7.84 -39.01 41.87
CA SER A 456 -8.85 -38.56 42.83
C SER A 456 -10.14 -38.15 42.11
#